data_AF-A0A2E8F2U1-F1
#
_entry.id   AF-A0A2E8F2U1-F1
#
_cell.length_a   1.000
_cell.length_b   1.000
_cell.length_c   1.000
_cell.angle_alpha   90.00
_cell.angle_beta   90.00
_cell.angle_gamma   90.00
#
_symmetry.space_group_name_H-M   'P 1'
#
loop_
_entity.id
_entity.type
_entity.pdbx_description
1 polymer ?
#
loop_
_entity_poly.entity_id
_entity_poly.type
_entity_poly.pdbx_seq_one_letter_code
_entity_poly.pdbx_strand_id
1 'polypeptide(L)'
;MIAMASSVLVLANIQAGGWLPAWIFALAVLIVLLAVDWAASFVVLKNPSQAEALCRPLTRLLFGSRPSAPVGNGHGTNGGDGVGDVQSEEFPDDQEPVITEEELVSLDHRDREMLRSILKLDVTTAREIMVPRLDMVAVGIDSSLIFVAEQMVQGGHSRIPVFEESIDHILGIVHSREVL
;
A
#
# COMPACT_ATOMS: atom_id res chain seq x y z
N MET A 1 -50.18 9.71 3.63
CA MET A 1 -50.96 10.81 4.26
C MET A 1 -50.11 11.69 5.17
N ILE A 2 -49.25 11.14 6.05
CA ILE A 2 -48.44 11.91 7.01
C ILE A 2 -47.40 12.83 6.33
N ALA A 3 -46.75 12.39 5.24
CA ALA A 3 -45.76 13.20 4.51
C ALA A 3 -46.35 14.39 3.70
N MET A 4 -47.62 14.28 3.29
CA MET A 4 -48.29 15.38 2.57
C MET A 4 -48.75 16.48 3.55
N ALA A 5 -49.14 16.10 4.77
CA ALA A 5 -49.53 17.05 5.81
C ALA A 5 -48.33 17.85 6.35
N SER A 6 -47.15 17.23 6.47
CA SER A 6 -45.93 17.94 6.87
C SER A 6 -45.44 18.93 5.80
N SER A 7 -45.54 18.57 4.53
CA SER A 7 -45.16 19.45 3.40
C SER A 7 -46.02 20.71 3.32
N VAL A 8 -47.33 20.60 3.54
CA VAL A 8 -48.26 21.74 3.51
C VAL A 8 -48.07 22.67 4.72
N LEU A 9 -47.73 22.13 5.90
CA LEU A 9 -47.47 22.94 7.10
C LEU A 9 -46.16 23.75 6.99
N VAL A 10 -45.14 23.19 6.32
CA VAL A 10 -43.86 23.87 6.06
C VAL A 10 -44.04 25.04 5.10
N LEU A 11 -44.86 24.89 4.04
CA LEU A 11 -45.13 25.98 3.11
C LEU A 11 -45.90 27.15 3.75
N ALA A 12 -46.84 26.86 4.65
CA ALA A 12 -47.63 27.89 5.34
C ALA A 12 -46.80 28.73 6.33
N ASN A 13 -45.71 28.17 6.89
CA ASN A 13 -44.89 28.86 7.91
C ASN A 13 -43.77 29.74 7.31
N ILE A 14 -43.40 29.53 6.04
CA ILE A 14 -42.40 30.37 5.34
C ILE A 14 -42.93 31.80 5.11
N GLN A 15 -44.25 31.97 4.99
CA GLN A 15 -44.89 33.30 4.87
C GLN A 15 -44.83 34.12 6.17
N ALA A 16 -44.56 33.50 7.33
CA ALA A 16 -44.60 34.11 8.66
C ALA A 16 -43.22 34.54 9.21
N GLY A 17 -42.14 34.47 8.42
CA GLY A 17 -40.80 34.96 8.82
C GLY A 17 -40.08 34.13 9.90
N GLY A 18 -40.58 32.94 10.23
CA GLY A 18 -39.92 32.02 11.14
C GLY A 18 -38.79 31.25 10.44
N TRP A 19 -37.53 31.55 10.76
CA TRP A 19 -36.36 30.80 10.30
C TRP A 19 -36.16 29.44 11.00
N LEU A 20 -36.76 29.28 12.18
CA LEU A 20 -36.69 28.07 13.01
C LEU A 20 -37.19 26.77 12.33
N PRO A 21 -38.36 26.73 11.64
CA PRO A 21 -38.81 25.50 10.97
C PRO A 21 -37.87 25.05 9.84
N ALA A 22 -37.21 25.98 9.14
CA ALA A 22 -36.27 25.66 8.08
C ALA A 22 -35.03 24.93 8.63
N TRP A 23 -34.50 25.38 9.78
CA TRP A 23 -33.38 24.74 10.45
C TRP A 23 -33.72 23.35 10.97
N ILE A 24 -34.92 23.16 11.52
CA ILE A 24 -35.40 21.85 11.99
C ILE A 24 -35.52 20.88 10.82
N PHE A 25 -36.04 21.32 9.67
CA PHE A 25 -36.13 20.47 8.48
C PHE A 25 -34.75 20.12 7.93
N ALA A 26 -33.84 21.08 7.84
CA ALA A 26 -32.46 20.84 7.40
C ALA A 26 -31.72 19.85 8.32
N LEU A 27 -31.89 19.99 9.64
CA LEU A 27 -31.29 19.10 10.63
C LEU A 27 -31.91 17.70 10.57
N ALA A 28 -33.23 17.59 10.37
CA ALA A 28 -33.89 16.30 10.16
C ALA A 28 -33.36 15.59 8.91
N VAL A 29 -33.15 16.32 7.80
CA VAL A 29 -32.55 15.77 6.58
C VAL A 29 -31.10 15.32 6.83
N LEU A 30 -30.31 16.12 7.55
CA LEU A 30 -28.93 15.76 7.91
C LEU A 30 -28.86 14.48 8.74
N ILE A 31 -29.72 14.34 9.75
CA ILE A 31 -29.80 13.14 10.60
C ILE A 31 -30.19 11.92 9.75
N VAL A 32 -31.12 12.06 8.81
CA VAL A 32 -31.51 10.97 7.93
C VAL A 32 -30.33 10.53 7.04
N LEU A 33 -29.54 11.46 6.50
CA LEU A 33 -28.35 11.12 5.71
C LEU A 33 -27.29 10.41 6.55
N LEU A 34 -27.00 10.91 7.76
CA LEU A 34 -26.05 10.28 8.68
C LEU A 34 -26.52 8.89 9.13
N ALA A 35 -27.84 8.69 9.34
CA ALA A 35 -28.40 7.40 9.69
C ALA A 35 -28.27 6.38 8.55
N VAL A 36 -28.40 6.84 7.29
CA VAL A 36 -28.17 6.00 6.10
C VAL A 36 -26.71 5.59 6.00
N ASP A 37 -25.77 6.52 6.18
CA ASP A 37 -24.33 6.20 6.17
C ASP A 37 -23.95 5.28 7.33
N TRP A 38 -24.47 5.53 8.54
CA TRP A 38 -24.23 4.67 9.70
C TRP A 38 -24.80 3.26 9.51
N ALA A 39 -26.01 3.14 8.96
CA ALA A 39 -26.61 1.86 8.63
C ALA A 39 -25.80 1.11 7.55
N ALA A 40 -25.29 1.81 6.54
CA ALA A 40 -24.42 1.24 5.52
C ALA A 40 -23.13 0.67 6.14
N SER A 41 -22.42 1.45 6.98
CA SER A 41 -21.23 0.98 7.67
C SER A 41 -21.53 -0.17 8.65
N PHE A 42 -22.66 -0.13 9.35
CA PHE A 42 -23.07 -1.18 10.30
C PHE A 42 -23.41 -2.50 9.60
N VAL A 43 -24.08 -2.44 8.45
CA VAL A 43 -24.40 -3.63 7.64
C VAL A 43 -23.14 -4.24 7.03
N VAL A 44 -22.18 -3.40 6.59
CA VAL A 44 -20.88 -3.86 6.07
C VAL A 44 -20.05 -4.58 7.14
N LEU A 45 -20.08 -4.12 8.39
CA LEU A 45 -19.36 -4.76 9.49
C LEU A 45 -19.98 -6.09 9.95
N LYS A 46 -21.29 -6.27 9.77
CA LYS A 46 -22.01 -7.47 10.26
C LYS A 46 -22.13 -8.58 9.22
N ASN A 47 -22.13 -8.27 7.92
CA ASN A 47 -22.27 -9.21 6.81
C ASN A 47 -21.33 -8.85 5.63
N PRO A 48 -20.05 -9.29 5.66
CA PRO A 48 -19.06 -8.92 4.64
C PRO A 48 -19.42 -9.41 3.22
N SER A 49 -20.25 -10.46 3.10
CA SER A 49 -20.64 -11.05 1.81
C SER A 49 -21.68 -10.24 1.02
N GLN A 50 -22.43 -9.31 1.64
CA GLN A 50 -23.40 -8.46 0.93
C GLN A 50 -22.85 -7.07 0.58
N ALA A 51 -21.75 -6.65 1.20
CA ALA A 51 -21.07 -5.39 0.90
C ALA A 51 -20.59 -5.34 -0.56
N GLU A 52 -20.12 -6.48 -1.08
CA GLU A 52 -19.70 -6.60 -2.48
C GLU A 52 -20.84 -6.38 -3.48
N ALA A 53 -22.08 -6.75 -3.12
CA ALA A 53 -23.23 -6.62 -4.01
C ALA A 53 -23.71 -5.17 -4.15
N LEU A 54 -23.67 -4.39 -3.06
CA LEU A 54 -24.06 -2.99 -3.04
C LEU A 54 -22.97 -2.07 -3.61
N CYS A 55 -21.70 -2.40 -3.39
CA CYS A 55 -20.57 -1.62 -3.91
C CYS A 55 -20.28 -1.90 -5.39
N ARG A 56 -20.67 -3.06 -5.94
CA ARG A 56 -20.50 -3.43 -7.37
C ARG A 56 -21.01 -2.42 -8.40
N PRO A 57 -22.23 -1.85 -8.29
CA PRO A 57 -22.70 -0.86 -9.26
C PRO A 57 -21.93 0.47 -9.15
N LEU A 58 -21.57 0.88 -7.93
CA LEU A 58 -20.87 2.15 -7.69
C LEU A 58 -19.38 2.06 -8.10
N THR A 59 -18.73 0.91 -7.85
CA THR A 59 -17.37 0.64 -8.34
C THR A 59 -17.33 0.50 -9.86
N ARG A 60 -18.33 -0.10 -10.51
CA ARG A 60 -18.44 -0.09 -12.00
C ARG A 60 -18.57 1.31 -12.59
N LEU A 61 -19.20 2.23 -11.85
CA LEU A 61 -19.42 3.61 -12.29
C LEU A 61 -18.20 4.51 -12.03
N LEU A 62 -17.56 4.39 -10.86
CA LEU A 62 -16.38 5.18 -10.47
C LEU A 62 -15.06 4.65 -11.03
N PHE A 63 -14.95 3.34 -11.19
CA PHE A 63 -13.77 2.65 -11.74
C PHE A 63 -14.24 1.91 -12.99
N GLY A 64 -14.18 2.60 -14.13
CA GLY A 64 -14.65 2.09 -15.42
C GLY A 64 -14.22 0.64 -15.68
N SER A 65 -15.13 -0.10 -16.32
CA SER A 65 -15.03 -1.47 -16.84
C SER A 65 -13.64 -2.11 -16.77
N ARG A 66 -13.24 -2.62 -15.60
CA ARG A 66 -12.13 -3.56 -15.51
C ARG A 66 -12.62 -4.94 -15.97
N PRO A 67 -11.87 -5.64 -16.84
CA PRO A 67 -12.26 -6.96 -17.34
C PRO A 67 -12.33 -7.95 -16.17
N SER A 68 -13.38 -8.76 -16.18
CA SER A 68 -13.66 -9.79 -15.18
C SER A 68 -12.61 -10.89 -15.20
N ALA A 69 -11.90 -11.09 -14.07
CA ALA A 69 -11.09 -12.28 -13.85
C ALA A 69 -11.97 -13.53 -13.66
N PRO A 70 -11.58 -14.72 -14.17
CA PRO A 70 -12.33 -15.95 -14.03
C PRO A 70 -12.25 -16.47 -12.59
N VAL A 71 -13.40 -16.86 -12.03
CA VAL A 71 -13.51 -17.54 -10.74
C VAL A 71 -13.00 -18.97 -10.91
N GLY A 72 -11.74 -19.20 -10.56
CA GLY A 72 -11.13 -20.52 -10.41
C GLY A 72 -11.36 -21.07 -9.00
N ASN A 73 -11.91 -22.28 -8.92
CA ASN A 73 -12.28 -22.95 -7.67
C ASN A 73 -11.02 -23.55 -7.01
N GLY A 74 -10.62 -23.07 -5.84
CA GLY A 74 -9.49 -23.60 -5.07
C GLY A 74 -9.77 -23.61 -3.56
N HIS A 75 -10.02 -24.80 -3.02
CA HIS A 75 -10.09 -25.04 -1.58
C HIS A 75 -8.69 -24.93 -0.96
N GLY A 76 -8.53 -24.09 0.07
CA GLY A 76 -7.30 -23.98 0.85
C GLY A 76 -7.55 -23.25 2.17
N THR A 77 -7.67 -24.01 3.24
CA THR A 77 -7.82 -23.55 4.62
C THR A 77 -6.51 -22.96 5.16
N ASN A 78 -6.60 -21.80 5.81
CA ASN A 78 -5.86 -21.34 7.01
C ASN A 78 -5.29 -19.91 6.90
N GLY A 79 -5.85 -19.01 7.73
CA GLY A 79 -5.05 -18.07 8.52
C GLY A 79 -4.66 -16.73 7.92
N GLY A 80 -5.61 -15.78 7.91
CA GLY A 80 -5.40 -14.45 8.51
C GLY A 80 -4.48 -13.45 7.83
N ASP A 81 -5.08 -12.65 6.96
CA ASP A 81 -5.01 -11.17 6.90
C ASP A 81 -3.66 -10.47 6.75
N GLY A 82 -3.44 -9.89 5.55
CA GLY A 82 -2.78 -8.59 5.46
C GLY A 82 -1.77 -8.37 4.33
N VAL A 83 -1.45 -9.37 3.51
CA VAL A 83 -0.67 -9.10 2.29
C VAL A 83 -1.66 -8.71 1.21
N GLY A 84 -1.77 -7.40 0.96
CA GLY A 84 -2.44 -6.89 -0.21
C GLY A 84 -1.91 -7.65 -1.42
N ASP A 85 -2.83 -8.21 -2.19
CA ASP A 85 -2.61 -8.88 -3.46
C ASP A 85 -1.80 -7.93 -4.36
N VAL A 86 -0.47 -8.04 -4.27
CA VAL A 86 0.41 -7.56 -5.32
C VAL A 86 0.03 -8.45 -6.48
N GLN A 87 -0.84 -7.94 -7.36
CA GLN A 87 -0.99 -8.48 -8.69
C GLN A 87 0.41 -8.50 -9.28
N SER A 88 1.06 -9.65 -9.16
CA SER A 88 2.08 -10.06 -10.09
C SER A 88 1.35 -10.11 -11.42
N GLU A 89 1.35 -8.96 -12.12
CA GLU A 89 1.16 -8.91 -13.56
C GLU A 89 2.06 -10.02 -14.10
N GLU A 90 1.42 -11.10 -14.54
CA GLU A 90 2.08 -12.23 -15.15
C GLU A 90 2.54 -11.72 -16.51
N PHE A 91 3.70 -11.04 -16.51
CA PHE A 91 4.41 -10.70 -17.72
C PHE A 91 4.64 -12.02 -18.45
N PRO A 92 4.14 -12.19 -19.68
CA PRO A 92 4.39 -13.40 -20.45
C PRO A 92 5.91 -13.65 -20.47
N ASP A 93 6.32 -14.83 -19.99
CA ASP A 93 7.72 -15.25 -19.76
C ASP A 93 8.61 -15.17 -21.03
N ASP A 94 7.99 -14.92 -22.18
CA ASP A 94 8.59 -15.00 -23.51
C ASP A 94 8.84 -13.62 -24.14
N GLN A 95 8.43 -12.52 -23.49
CA GLN A 95 8.53 -11.18 -24.06
C GLN A 95 9.68 -10.42 -23.40
N GLU A 96 10.87 -10.51 -23.99
CA GLU A 96 11.93 -9.55 -23.71
C GLU A 96 11.35 -8.13 -23.84
N PRO A 97 11.62 -7.21 -22.91
CA PRO A 97 11.27 -5.80 -23.12
C PRO A 97 12.10 -5.31 -24.30
N VAL A 98 11.55 -5.44 -25.51
CA VAL A 98 12.16 -4.94 -26.74
C VAL A 98 11.97 -3.43 -26.74
N ILE A 99 12.80 -2.74 -25.95
CA ILE A 99 13.01 -1.31 -26.13
C ILE A 99 13.68 -1.19 -27.49
N THR A 100 13.03 -0.49 -28.41
CA THR A 100 13.57 -0.29 -29.74
C THR A 100 14.85 0.54 -29.65
N GLU A 101 15.86 0.25 -30.48
CA GLU A 101 17.09 1.05 -30.49
C GLU A 101 16.80 2.54 -30.74
N GLU A 102 15.70 2.84 -31.44
CA GLU A 102 15.20 4.18 -31.72
C GLU A 102 14.77 4.94 -30.44
N GLU A 103 14.04 4.28 -29.54
CA GLU A 103 13.67 4.84 -28.24
C GLU A 103 14.90 5.10 -27.37
N LEU A 104 15.88 4.18 -27.37
CA LEU A 104 17.14 4.34 -26.64
C LEU A 104 17.98 5.52 -27.15
N VAL A 105 17.95 5.81 -28.45
CA VAL A 105 18.68 6.94 -29.07
C VAL A 105 18.01 8.28 -28.76
N SER A 106 16.70 8.29 -28.50
CA SER A 106 15.96 9.50 -28.14
C SER A 106 16.20 9.97 -26.70
N LEU A 107 16.75 9.11 -25.84
CA LEU A 107 17.03 9.40 -24.43
C LEU A 107 18.34 10.18 -24.26
N ASP A 108 18.39 10.98 -23.18
CA ASP A 108 19.64 11.58 -22.74
C ASP A 108 20.67 10.49 -22.39
N HIS A 109 21.96 10.83 -22.47
CA HIS A 109 23.04 9.90 -22.20
C HIS A 109 22.92 9.25 -20.81
N ARG A 110 22.56 10.04 -19.79
CA ARG A 110 22.44 9.55 -18.41
C ARG A 110 21.28 8.58 -18.26
N ASP A 111 20.13 8.91 -18.87
CA ASP A 111 18.93 8.10 -18.80
C ASP A 111 19.11 6.77 -19.55
N ARG A 112 19.79 6.81 -20.70
CA ARG A 112 20.16 5.62 -21.46
C ARG A 112 21.11 4.71 -20.69
N GLU A 113 22.09 5.26 -19.95
CA GLU A 113 22.97 4.45 -19.10
C GLU A 113 22.21 3.85 -17.92
N MET A 114 21.36 4.62 -17.25
CA MET A 114 20.53 4.13 -16.16
C MET A 114 19.61 2.99 -16.61
N LEU A 115 18.94 3.16 -17.75
CA LEU A 115 18.04 2.16 -18.32
C LEU A 115 18.78 0.86 -18.67
N ARG A 116 19.97 0.96 -19.27
CA ARG A 116 20.83 -0.20 -19.52
C ARG A 116 21.26 -0.90 -18.23
N SER A 117 21.61 -0.14 -17.19
CA SER A 117 21.91 -0.72 -15.88
C SER A 117 20.71 -1.48 -15.33
N ILE A 118 19.51 -0.88 -15.36
CA ILE A 118 18.27 -1.52 -14.88
C ILE A 118 17.99 -2.83 -15.64
N LEU A 119 18.04 -2.83 -16.97
CA LEU A 119 17.86 -4.04 -17.78
C LEU A 119 18.90 -5.11 -17.46
N LYS A 120 20.15 -4.71 -17.22
CA LYS A 120 21.21 -5.64 -16.81
C LYS A 120 20.97 -6.20 -15.40
N LEU A 121 20.38 -5.44 -14.47
CA LEU A 121 20.14 -5.89 -13.10
C LEU A 121 19.21 -7.11 -13.06
N ASP A 122 18.29 -7.25 -14.01
CA ASP A 122 17.34 -8.38 -14.08
C ASP A 122 18.05 -9.75 -14.16
N VAL A 123 19.17 -9.80 -14.88
CA VAL A 123 20.00 -11.02 -15.04
C VAL A 123 21.24 -11.03 -14.14
N THR A 124 21.46 -10.00 -13.32
CA THR A 124 22.65 -9.88 -12.45
C THR A 124 22.46 -10.68 -11.17
N THR A 125 23.41 -11.56 -10.84
CA THR A 125 23.32 -12.35 -9.60
C THR A 125 23.79 -11.54 -8.38
N ALA A 126 23.26 -11.86 -7.18
CA ALA A 126 23.67 -11.20 -5.93
C ALA A 126 25.20 -11.27 -5.70
N ARG A 127 25.84 -12.35 -6.16
CA ARG A 127 27.29 -12.54 -6.08
C ARG A 127 28.09 -11.46 -6.81
N GLU A 128 27.53 -10.88 -7.87
CA GLU A 128 28.19 -9.87 -8.69
C GLU A 128 28.17 -8.48 -8.06
N ILE A 129 27.23 -8.21 -7.15
CA ILE A 129 27.04 -6.89 -6.53
C ILE A 129 27.23 -6.87 -5.01
N MET A 130 27.32 -8.04 -4.37
CA MET A 130 27.53 -8.12 -2.92
C MET A 130 28.97 -7.72 -2.56
N VAL A 131 29.13 -7.19 -1.34
CA VAL A 131 30.47 -7.07 -0.73
C VAL A 131 30.96 -8.50 -0.41
N PRO A 132 32.14 -8.91 -0.88
CA PRO A 132 32.67 -10.23 -0.58
C PRO A 132 32.80 -10.45 0.93
N ARG A 133 32.57 -11.69 1.38
CA ARG A 133 32.63 -12.06 2.80
C ARG A 133 33.95 -11.64 3.48
N LEU A 134 35.06 -11.75 2.75
CA LEU A 134 36.40 -11.40 3.25
C LEU A 134 36.57 -9.90 3.50
N ASP A 135 35.79 -9.07 2.81
CA ASP A 135 35.86 -7.61 2.86
C ASP A 135 34.74 -7.01 3.72
N MET A 136 33.88 -7.85 4.31
CA MET A 136 32.76 -7.40 5.15
C MET A 136 33.26 -7.01 6.54
N VAL A 137 32.87 -5.81 6.98
CA VAL A 137 33.04 -5.38 8.37
C VAL A 137 31.91 -5.97 9.21
N ALA A 138 32.24 -6.80 10.20
CA ALA A 138 31.30 -7.42 11.12
C ALA A 138 31.83 -7.32 12.55
N VAL A 139 30.95 -7.32 13.54
CA VAL A 139 31.32 -7.22 14.96
C VAL A 139 30.83 -8.44 15.73
N GLY A 140 31.63 -8.91 16.70
CA GLY A 140 31.24 -10.03 17.55
C GLY A 140 30.23 -9.58 18.63
N ILE A 141 29.34 -10.47 19.07
CA ILE A 141 28.36 -10.17 20.12
C ILE A 141 28.97 -9.67 21.43
N ASP A 142 30.19 -10.09 21.76
CA ASP A 142 30.91 -9.69 22.98
C ASP A 142 31.60 -8.32 22.86
N SER A 143 31.48 -7.65 21.71
CA SER A 143 32.14 -6.36 21.45
C SER A 143 31.46 -5.23 22.23
N SER A 144 32.25 -4.29 22.77
CA SER A 144 31.68 -3.12 23.45
C SER A 144 30.97 -2.19 22.46
N LEU A 145 29.89 -1.54 22.92
CA LEU A 145 29.12 -0.61 22.08
C LEU A 145 29.98 0.56 21.57
N ILE A 146 30.96 1.02 22.37
CA ILE A 146 31.90 2.09 22.00
C ILE A 146 32.78 1.65 20.82
N PHE A 147 33.28 0.41 20.85
CA PHE A 147 34.07 -0.14 19.75
C PHE A 147 33.23 -0.25 18.47
N VAL A 148 31.97 -0.71 18.59
CA VAL A 148 31.04 -0.77 17.44
C VAL A 148 30.77 0.63 16.87
N ALA A 149 30.53 1.62 17.73
CA ALA A 149 30.33 3.02 17.33
C ALA A 149 31.54 3.57 16.55
N GLU A 150 32.75 3.30 17.04
CA GLU A 150 33.99 3.72 16.39
C GLU A 150 34.15 3.07 15.01
N GLN A 151 33.89 1.76 14.89
CA GLN A 151 33.92 1.06 13.61
C GLN A 151 32.89 1.60 12.61
N MET A 152 31.68 1.96 13.07
CA MET A 152 30.66 2.55 12.22
C MET A 152 31.06 3.93 11.68
N VAL A 153 31.66 4.77 12.53
CA VAL A 153 32.09 6.12 12.14
C VAL A 153 33.31 6.05 11.22
N GLN A 154 34.31 5.23 11.54
CA GLN A 154 35.52 5.08 10.71
C GLN A 154 35.23 4.43 9.36
N GLY A 155 34.35 3.41 9.33
CA GLY A 155 33.95 2.73 8.10
C GLY A 155 32.85 3.43 7.30
N GLY A 156 32.19 4.45 7.86
CA GLY A 156 31.05 5.11 7.23
C GLY A 156 29.83 4.20 7.04
N HIS A 157 29.70 3.15 7.85
CA HIS A 157 28.65 2.14 7.71
C HIS A 157 27.43 2.48 8.56
N SER A 158 26.25 2.51 7.93
CA SER A 158 24.99 2.69 8.65
C SER A 158 24.49 1.40 9.33
N ARG A 159 24.95 0.25 8.83
CA ARG A 159 24.55 -1.08 9.30
C ARG A 159 25.76 -2.00 9.35
N ILE A 160 25.92 -2.71 10.45
CA ILE A 160 26.99 -3.71 10.62
C ILE A 160 26.37 -5.01 11.13
N PRO A 161 26.65 -6.16 10.50
CA PRO A 161 26.20 -7.46 10.98
C PRO A 161 26.92 -7.86 12.27
N VAL A 162 26.18 -8.50 13.17
CA VAL A 162 26.68 -9.04 14.45
C VAL A 162 26.73 -10.56 14.36
N PHE A 163 27.89 -11.13 14.71
CA PHE A 163 28.11 -12.57 14.66
C PHE A 163 28.44 -13.16 16.04
N GLU A 164 28.22 -14.47 16.18
CA GLU A 164 28.56 -15.25 17.36
C GLU A 164 29.44 -16.44 16.97
N GLU A 165 30.56 -16.64 17.66
CA GLU A 165 31.59 -17.66 17.40
C GLU A 165 32.31 -17.58 16.04
N SER A 166 31.58 -17.39 14.94
CA SER A 166 32.08 -17.33 13.56
C SER A 166 31.32 -16.30 12.74
N ILE A 167 32.00 -15.66 11.78
CA ILE A 167 31.40 -14.74 10.80
C ILE A 167 30.31 -15.41 9.95
N ASP A 168 30.28 -16.75 9.88
CA ASP A 168 29.21 -17.49 9.20
C ASP A 168 27.89 -17.50 10.00
N HIS A 169 27.94 -17.24 11.31
CA HIS A 169 26.80 -17.27 12.20
C HIS A 169 26.38 -15.85 12.60
N ILE A 170 25.62 -15.20 11.71
CA ILE A 170 25.08 -13.86 11.93
C ILE A 170 23.81 -13.93 12.77
N LEU A 171 23.82 -13.29 13.94
CA LEU A 171 22.65 -13.18 14.82
C LEU A 171 21.71 -12.04 14.40
N GLY A 172 22.26 -10.96 13.85
CA GLY A 172 21.48 -9.78 13.49
C GLY A 172 22.31 -8.64 12.90
N ILE A 173 21.73 -7.45 12.87
CA ILE A 173 22.33 -6.24 12.31
C ILE A 173 22.16 -5.09 13.31
N VAL A 174 23.22 -4.34 13.53
CA VAL A 174 23.20 -3.12 14.35
C VAL A 174 23.10 -1.89 13.45
N HIS A 175 22.21 -0.96 13.81
CA HIS A 175 22.05 0.30 13.09
C HIS A 175 22.79 1.42 13.81
N SER A 176 23.49 2.26 13.03
CA SER A 176 24.23 3.41 13.54
C SER A 176 23.35 4.38 14.34
N ARG A 177 22.08 4.53 13.95
CA ARG A 177 21.10 5.38 14.64
C ARG A 177 20.78 4.93 16.06
N GLU A 178 20.96 3.66 16.38
CA GLU A 178 20.68 3.12 17.71
C GLU A 178 21.92 3.17 18.62
N VAL A 179 23.11 3.30 18.02
CA VAL A 179 24.40 3.25 18.72
C VAL A 179 25.03 4.63 18.93
N LEU A 180 24.86 5.55 17.97
CA LEU A 180 25.41 6.91 17.97
C LEU A 180 24.38 7.94 18.46
#